data_AF-U1R131-F1
#
_entry.id   AF-U1R131-F1
#
_cell.length_a   1.000
_cell.length_b   1.000
_cell.length_c   1.000
_cell.angle_alpha   90.00
_cell.angle_beta   90.00
_cell.angle_gamma   90.00
#
_symmetry.space_group_name_H-M   'P 1'
#
loop_
_entity.id
_entity.type
_entity.pdbx_description
1 polymer ?
#
loop_
_entity_poly.entity_id
_entity_poly.type
_entity_poly.pdbx_seq_one_letter_code
_entity_poly.pdbx_strand_id
1 'polypeptide(L)'
;MDSVGVDMAEETTEVVGEAENPQGEGGERFPDMGRVVDASDFLMHVVETGGAVVFALLFGIGLIDLVVLIVESVRTGAISDPAVVVTFVDRGLLLFIIAEVYQTVVAYVRGQSPRRILRLVIFTGLIAIIRKVIVFRTEVYGSKIEALTVAGTYALLLLGLGAVMLIDQRAGLFEE
;
A
#
# COMPACT_ATOMS: atom_id res chain seq x y z
N MET A 1 -72.13 71.00 -15.21
CA MET A 1 -73.54 70.69 -14.90
C MET A 1 -73.62 69.21 -14.63
N ASP A 2 -74.04 68.91 -13.40
CA ASP A 2 -74.09 67.61 -12.74
C ASP A 2 -74.89 66.53 -13.48
N SER A 3 -74.46 65.27 -13.28
CA SER A 3 -75.26 64.22 -12.63
C SER A 3 -74.44 62.92 -12.61
N VAL A 4 -73.88 62.53 -11.46
CA VAL A 4 -74.43 61.51 -10.53
C VAL A 4 -74.54 60.11 -11.15
N GLY A 5 -73.65 59.24 -10.70
CA GLY A 5 -73.70 57.78 -10.86
C GLY A 5 -72.94 57.15 -9.70
N VAL A 6 -73.67 56.90 -8.61
CA VAL A 6 -73.22 56.17 -7.42
C VAL A 6 -73.12 54.69 -7.77
N ASP A 7 -71.99 54.05 -7.45
CA ASP A 7 -72.06 52.66 -7.02
C ASP A 7 -71.10 52.45 -5.84
N MET A 8 -71.68 51.86 -4.80
CA MET A 8 -71.10 51.58 -3.48
C MET A 8 -70.80 50.09 -3.44
N ALA A 9 -69.55 49.70 -3.20
CA ALA A 9 -69.23 48.40 -2.62
C ALA A 9 -67.86 48.43 -1.93
N GLU A 10 -67.94 48.66 -0.62
CA GLU A 10 -67.15 48.06 0.46
C GLU A 10 -65.61 48.18 0.44
N GLU A 11 -65.17 49.14 1.24
CA GLU A 11 -63.98 49.07 2.07
C GLU A 11 -64.12 47.94 3.12
N THR A 12 -63.14 47.05 3.21
CA THR A 12 -62.72 46.48 4.52
C THR A 12 -61.20 46.39 4.57
N THR A 13 -60.64 47.12 5.53
CA THR A 13 -59.23 47.15 5.92
C THR A 13 -59.14 46.57 7.34
N GLU A 14 -58.31 45.56 7.57
CA GLU A 14 -57.69 45.15 8.87
C GLU A 14 -56.70 44.02 8.52
N VAL A 15 -55.37 44.13 8.54
CA VAL A 15 -54.35 44.54 9.53
C VAL A 15 -54.23 43.62 10.77
N VAL A 16 -53.04 43.00 10.86
CA VAL A 16 -52.33 42.37 12.00
C VAL A 16 -52.62 40.91 12.35
N GLY A 17 -51.55 40.11 12.28
CA GLY A 17 -51.42 38.80 12.90
C GLY A 17 -50.01 38.23 12.74
N GLU A 18 -49.00 38.91 13.31
CA GLU A 18 -47.66 38.34 13.51
C GLU A 18 -47.77 37.16 14.48
N ALA A 19 -47.38 35.97 14.04
CA ALA A 19 -47.08 34.85 14.93
C ALA A 19 -45.65 34.37 14.60
N GLU A 20 -44.71 34.97 15.31
CA GLU A 20 -43.36 34.45 15.48
C GLU A 20 -43.40 33.09 16.21
N ASN A 21 -42.43 32.24 15.84
CA ASN A 21 -41.73 31.24 16.67
C ASN A 21 -42.27 29.79 16.72
N PRO A 22 -41.45 28.80 17.16
CA PRO A 22 -40.12 28.33 16.74
C PRO A 22 -40.14 26.87 16.24
N GLN A 23 -39.04 26.45 15.60
CA GLN A 23 -38.42 25.10 15.67
C GLN A 23 -39.31 23.83 15.77
N GLY A 24 -39.18 22.97 14.77
CA GLY A 24 -39.28 21.50 14.91
C GLY A 24 -38.40 20.87 13.83
N GLU A 25 -37.10 20.73 14.07
CA GLU A 25 -36.49 19.48 14.56
C GLU A 25 -36.90 18.25 13.75
N GLY A 26 -36.09 17.98 12.74
CA GLY A 26 -36.09 16.73 11.98
C GLY A 26 -34.82 16.60 11.13
N GLY A 27 -33.72 17.19 11.60
CA GLY A 27 -32.41 17.00 11.00
C GLY A 27 -31.94 15.59 11.31
N GLU A 28 -32.17 14.65 10.40
CA GLU A 28 -31.33 13.46 10.33
C GLU A 28 -29.91 13.95 10.06
N ARG A 29 -29.18 14.16 11.15
CA ARG A 29 -27.81 14.61 11.18
C ARG A 29 -26.94 13.47 10.66
N PHE A 30 -26.93 13.29 9.34
CA PHE A 30 -25.88 12.55 8.68
C PHE A 30 -24.55 13.09 9.23
N PRO A 31 -23.67 12.23 9.77
CA PRO A 31 -22.38 12.67 10.29
C PRO A 31 -21.72 13.56 9.24
N ASP A 32 -21.21 14.71 9.67
CA ASP A 32 -20.56 15.72 8.83
C ASP A 32 -19.48 15.05 7.96
N MET A 33 -19.84 14.69 6.72
CA MET A 33 -19.00 13.95 5.78
C MET A 33 -17.63 14.63 5.60
N GLY A 34 -17.59 15.97 5.71
CA GLY A 34 -16.34 16.73 5.67
C GLY A 34 -15.37 16.34 6.79
N ARG A 35 -15.85 16.18 8.03
CA ARG A 35 -15.00 15.79 9.17
C ARG A 35 -14.47 14.36 9.04
N VAL A 36 -15.24 13.47 8.43
CA VAL A 36 -14.83 12.07 8.23
C VAL A 36 -13.75 11.98 7.15
N VAL A 37 -13.87 12.78 6.07
CA VAL A 37 -12.85 12.88 5.02
C VAL A 37 -11.56 13.50 5.57
N ASP A 38 -11.65 14.63 6.29
CA ASP A 38 -10.49 15.31 6.87
C ASP A 38 -9.73 14.42 7.88
N ALA A 39 -10.47 13.65 8.68
CA ALA A 39 -9.85 12.69 9.61
C ALA A 39 -9.17 11.53 8.87
N SER A 40 -9.76 11.06 7.76
CA SER A 40 -9.21 9.97 6.96
C SER A 40 -7.91 10.36 6.25
N ASP A 41 -7.87 11.57 5.70
CA ASP A 41 -6.68 12.12 5.03
C ASP A 41 -5.52 12.31 6.02
N PHE A 42 -5.81 12.84 7.22
CA PHE A 42 -4.82 12.95 8.28
C PHE A 42 -4.28 11.58 8.71
N LEU A 43 -5.16 10.59 8.91
CA LEU A 43 -4.75 9.24 9.28
C LEU A 43 -3.88 8.57 8.21
N MET A 44 -4.21 8.72 6.92
CA MET A 44 -3.38 8.20 5.83
C MET A 44 -1.98 8.82 5.84
N HIS A 45 -1.86 10.14 6.02
CA HIS A 45 -0.56 10.80 6.11
C HIS A 45 0.28 10.32 7.31
N VAL A 46 -0.35 10.09 8.45
CA VAL A 46 0.32 9.53 9.64
C VAL A 46 0.80 8.10 9.36
N VAL A 47 -0.02 7.27 8.72
CA VAL A 47 0.36 5.89 8.35
C VAL A 47 1.47 5.87 7.29
N GLU A 48 1.42 6.74 6.27
CA GLU A 48 2.49 6.86 5.27
C GLU A 48 3.82 7.20 5.93
N THR A 49 3.81 8.25 6.76
CA THR A 49 5.02 8.76 7.41
C THR A 49 5.54 7.78 8.46
N GLY A 50 4.66 7.26 9.31
CA GLY A 50 5.01 6.28 10.34
C GLY A 50 5.55 4.98 9.74
N GLY A 51 4.89 4.46 8.71
CA GLY A 51 5.36 3.30 7.96
C GLY A 51 6.74 3.54 7.35
N ALA A 52 6.92 4.66 6.64
CA ALA A 52 8.20 5.01 6.04
C ALA A 52 9.33 5.10 7.06
N VAL A 53 9.08 5.69 8.23
CA VAL A 53 10.07 5.77 9.32
C VAL A 53 10.43 4.38 9.84
N VAL A 54 9.44 3.52 10.10
CA VAL A 54 9.69 2.14 10.58
C VAL A 54 10.51 1.35 9.56
N PHE A 55 10.10 1.35 8.29
CA PHE A 55 10.84 0.65 7.24
C PHE A 55 12.24 1.20 7.04
N ALA A 56 12.42 2.52 7.08
CA ALA A 56 13.73 3.15 6.97
C ALA A 56 14.66 2.78 8.15
N LEU A 57 14.13 2.73 9.38
CA LEU A 57 14.89 2.31 10.56
C LEU A 57 15.28 0.84 10.48
N LEU A 58 14.33 -0.05 10.15
CA LEU A 58 14.61 -1.48 9.99
C LEU A 58 15.66 -1.73 8.90
N PHE A 59 15.51 -1.05 7.76
CA PHE A 59 16.48 -1.14 6.67
C PHE A 59 17.85 -0.61 7.07
N GLY A 60 17.90 0.55 7.75
CA GLY A 60 19.14 1.13 8.26
C GLY A 60 19.87 0.23 9.25
N ILE A 61 19.15 -0.37 10.21
CA ILE A 61 19.71 -1.32 11.17
C ILE A 61 20.29 -2.54 10.44
N GLY A 62 19.54 -3.15 9.52
CA GLY A 62 20.03 -4.30 8.77
C GLY A 62 21.22 -3.96 7.87
N LEU A 63 21.27 -2.74 7.31
CA LEU A 63 22.41 -2.27 6.52
C LEU A 63 23.67 -2.14 7.40
N ILE A 64 23.54 -1.57 8.60
CA ILE A 64 24.63 -1.47 9.57
C ILE A 64 25.11 -2.88 9.97
N ASP A 65 24.19 -3.79 10.28
CA ASP A 65 24.52 -5.18 10.62
C ASP A 65 25.31 -5.88 9.50
N LEU A 66 24.88 -5.71 8.24
CA LEU A 66 25.60 -6.24 7.08
C LEU A 66 26.99 -5.62 6.93
N VAL A 67 27.14 -4.30 7.08
CA VAL A 67 28.43 -3.61 7.00
C VAL A 67 29.38 -4.10 8.09
N VAL A 68 28.91 -4.22 9.33
CA VAL A 68 29.70 -4.72 10.45
C VAL A 68 30.20 -6.13 10.16
N LEU A 69 29.32 -7.02 9.69
CA LEU A 69 29.68 -8.39 9.32
C LEU A 69 30.74 -8.43 8.21
N ILE A 70 30.61 -7.60 7.17
CA ILE A 70 31.57 -7.53 6.07
C ILE A 70 32.93 -7.06 6.60
N VAL A 71 32.96 -5.99 7.40
CA VAL A 71 34.20 -5.45 7.97
C VAL A 71 34.90 -6.48 8.87
N GLU A 72 34.15 -7.20 9.69
CA GLU A 72 34.69 -8.28 10.53
C GLU A 72 35.29 -9.41 9.68
N SER A 73 34.57 -9.85 8.64
CA SER A 73 35.01 -10.91 7.73
C SER A 73 36.25 -10.55 6.92
N VAL A 74 36.39 -9.26 6.55
CA VAL A 74 37.61 -8.75 5.90
C VAL A 74 38.79 -8.77 6.85
N ARG A 75 38.60 -8.36 8.11
CA ARG A 75 39.67 -8.34 9.12
C ARG A 75 40.19 -9.72 9.49
N THR A 76 39.30 -10.71 9.53
CA THR A 76 39.67 -12.11 9.83
C THR A 76 40.21 -12.87 8.62
N GLY A 77 40.14 -12.30 7.41
CA GLY A 77 40.51 -12.98 6.16
C GLY A 77 39.51 -14.03 5.68
N ALA A 78 38.35 -14.13 6.33
CA ALA A 78 37.30 -15.11 6.01
C ALA A 78 36.49 -14.76 4.75
N ILE A 79 36.73 -13.58 4.14
CA ILE A 79 36.04 -13.10 2.93
C ILE A 79 36.15 -14.06 1.73
N SER A 80 37.20 -14.89 1.69
CA SER A 80 37.43 -15.87 0.64
C SER A 80 36.64 -17.17 0.83
N ASP A 81 36.02 -17.38 2.00
CA ASP A 81 35.18 -18.55 2.27
C ASP A 81 33.79 -18.36 1.62
N PRO A 82 33.38 -19.22 0.67
CA PRO A 82 32.05 -19.16 0.07
C PRO A 82 30.93 -19.21 1.10
N ALA A 83 31.09 -19.92 2.22
CA ALA A 83 30.07 -20.00 3.26
C ALA A 83 29.75 -18.63 3.86
N VAL A 84 30.79 -17.84 4.15
CA VAL A 84 30.67 -16.49 4.70
C VAL A 84 30.01 -15.53 3.69
N VAL A 85 30.39 -15.63 2.41
CA VAL A 85 29.77 -14.82 1.34
C VAL A 85 28.26 -15.05 1.27
N VAL A 86 27.80 -16.29 1.43
CA VAL A 86 26.36 -16.59 1.45
C VAL A 86 25.65 -15.98 2.65
N THR A 87 26.30 -15.89 3.80
CA THR A 87 25.73 -15.17 4.95
C THR A 87 25.53 -13.68 4.65
N PHE A 88 26.45 -13.03 3.92
CA PHE A 88 26.23 -11.65 3.47
C PHE A 88 25.03 -11.55 2.57
N VAL A 89 24.94 -12.47 1.61
CA VAL A 89 23.82 -12.44 0.67
C VAL A 89 22.53 -12.67 1.42
N ASP A 90 22.43 -13.63 2.34
CA ASP A 90 21.22 -13.91 3.12
C ASP A 90 20.75 -12.68 3.93
N ARG A 91 21.67 -11.98 4.60
CA ARG A 91 21.35 -10.71 5.27
C ARG A 91 20.93 -9.63 4.27
N GLY A 92 21.60 -9.56 3.12
CA GLY A 92 21.19 -8.71 2.00
C GLY A 92 19.79 -9.06 1.47
N LEU A 93 19.44 -10.35 1.36
CA LEU A 93 18.13 -10.82 0.92
C LEU A 93 17.05 -10.25 1.83
N LEU A 94 17.28 -10.30 3.14
CA LEU A 94 16.37 -9.76 4.14
C LEU A 94 16.18 -8.25 3.96
N LEU A 95 17.25 -7.50 3.74
CA LEU A 95 17.17 -6.06 3.45
C LEU A 95 16.37 -5.76 2.19
N PHE A 96 16.60 -6.52 1.12
CA PHE A 96 15.83 -6.36 -0.09
C PHE A 96 14.34 -6.69 0.13
N ILE A 97 14.01 -7.73 0.90
CA ILE A 97 12.61 -8.03 1.27
C ILE A 97 12.00 -6.84 2.02
N ILE A 98 12.73 -6.21 2.94
CA ILE A 98 12.24 -5.01 3.65
C ILE A 98 11.96 -3.87 2.67
N ALA A 99 12.89 -3.58 1.75
CA ALA A 99 12.72 -2.53 0.74
C ALA A 99 11.55 -2.82 -0.22
N GLU A 100 11.37 -4.08 -0.59
CA GLU A 100 10.29 -4.59 -1.43
C GLU A 100 8.92 -4.43 -0.73
N VAL A 101 8.81 -4.83 0.53
CA VAL A 101 7.58 -4.66 1.31
C VAL A 101 7.25 -3.17 1.49
N TYR A 102 8.26 -2.32 1.75
CA TYR A 102 8.05 -0.87 1.81
C TYR A 102 7.37 -0.31 0.55
N GLN A 103 7.82 -0.73 -0.64
CA GLN A 103 7.21 -0.28 -1.91
C GLN A 103 5.74 -0.67 -2.01
N THR A 104 5.39 -1.88 -1.57
CA THR A 104 3.99 -2.33 -1.58
C THR A 104 3.13 -1.52 -0.60
N VAL A 105 3.63 -1.25 0.61
CA VAL A 105 2.95 -0.43 1.62
C VAL A 105 2.71 0.99 1.10
N VAL A 106 3.73 1.63 0.53
CA VAL A 106 3.59 2.96 -0.06
C VAL A 106 2.59 2.96 -1.22
N ALA A 107 2.55 1.90 -2.02
CA ALA A 107 1.58 1.79 -3.11
C ALA A 107 0.14 1.71 -2.62
N TYR A 108 -0.11 0.98 -1.51
CA TYR A 108 -1.41 0.94 -0.85
C TYR A 108 -1.82 2.31 -0.29
N VAL A 109 -0.92 2.96 0.46
CA VAL A 109 -1.24 4.22 1.14
C VAL A 109 -1.44 5.36 0.14
N ARG A 110 -0.73 5.36 -1.00
CA ARG A 110 -0.90 6.36 -2.06
C ARG A 110 -2.12 6.13 -2.96
N GLY A 111 -3.01 5.20 -2.59
CA GLY A 111 -4.23 4.91 -3.35
C GLY A 111 -3.94 4.49 -4.79
N GLN A 112 -2.81 3.83 -5.05
CA GLN A 112 -2.53 3.31 -6.39
C GLN A 112 -3.61 2.30 -6.79
N SER A 113 -3.92 2.22 -8.08
CA SER A 113 -4.93 1.28 -8.55
C SER A 113 -4.58 -0.15 -8.11
N PRO A 114 -5.57 -0.98 -7.69
CA PRO A 114 -5.30 -2.35 -7.24
C PRO A 114 -4.47 -3.16 -8.26
N ARG A 115 -4.71 -2.91 -9.55
CA ARG A 115 -3.96 -3.50 -10.67
C ARG A 115 -2.47 -3.14 -10.64
N ARG A 116 -2.12 -1.88 -10.37
CA ARG A 116 -0.73 -1.41 -10.26
C ARG A 116 -0.04 -2.02 -9.03
N ILE A 117 -0.77 -2.10 -7.91
CA ILE A 117 -0.26 -2.75 -6.69
C ILE A 117 0.01 -4.24 -6.95
N LEU A 118 -0.94 -4.95 -7.56
CA LEU A 118 -0.78 -6.36 -7.92
C LEU A 118 0.42 -6.58 -8.85
N ARG A 119 0.58 -5.74 -9.88
CA ARG A 119 1.74 -5.80 -10.78
C ARG A 119 3.06 -5.60 -10.02
N LEU A 120 3.13 -4.62 -9.12
CA LEU A 120 4.31 -4.38 -8.28
C LEU A 120 4.63 -5.61 -7.42
N VAL A 121 3.61 -6.18 -6.77
CA VAL A 121 3.75 -7.38 -5.91
C VAL A 121 4.24 -8.59 -6.71
N ILE A 122 3.71 -8.82 -7.93
CA ILE A 122 4.12 -9.95 -8.77
C ILE A 122 5.58 -9.79 -9.21
N PHE A 123 5.98 -8.62 -9.71
CA PHE A 123 7.37 -8.36 -10.11
C PHE A 123 8.33 -8.47 -8.92
N THR A 124 7.92 -7.96 -7.77
CA THR A 124 8.67 -8.07 -6.52
C THR A 124 8.85 -9.53 -6.09
N GLY A 125 7.76 -10.30 -6.09
CA GLY A 125 7.81 -11.74 -5.80
C GLY A 125 8.71 -12.51 -6.77
N LEU A 126 8.68 -12.15 -8.06
CA LEU A 126 9.55 -12.76 -9.06
C LEU A 126 11.02 -12.49 -8.76
N ILE A 127 11.38 -11.24 -8.49
CA ILE A 127 12.75 -10.84 -8.14
C ILE A 127 13.21 -11.57 -6.86
N ALA A 128 12.34 -11.69 -5.85
CA ALA A 128 12.66 -12.38 -4.61
C ALA A 128 12.99 -13.87 -4.84
N ILE A 129 12.20 -14.58 -5.65
CA ILE A 129 12.47 -15.99 -5.98
C ILE A 129 13.74 -16.13 -6.83
N ILE A 130 13.94 -15.25 -7.83
CA ILE A 130 15.17 -15.22 -8.62
C ILE A 130 16.38 -15.06 -7.70
N ARG A 131 16.29 -14.21 -6.68
CA ARG A 131 17.37 -14.00 -5.72
C ARG A 131 17.70 -15.28 -4.93
N LYS A 132 16.70 -16.07 -4.51
CA LYS A 132 16.92 -17.38 -3.89
C LYS A 132 17.57 -18.39 -4.84
N VAL A 133 17.25 -18.33 -6.13
CA VAL A 133 17.86 -19.21 -7.15
C VAL A 133 19.33 -18.85 -7.42
N ILE A 134 19.68 -17.56 -7.48
CA ILE A 134 21.08 -17.13 -7.70
C ILE A 134 22.00 -17.58 -6.56
N VAL A 135 21.48 -17.68 -5.34
CA VAL A 135 22.23 -18.08 -4.13
C VAL A 135 22.20 -19.60 -3.91
N PHE A 136 21.44 -20.34 -4.70
CA PHE A 136 21.26 -21.77 -4.52
C PHE A 136 22.57 -22.53 -4.72
N ARG A 137 22.93 -23.37 -3.74
CA ARG A 137 24.12 -24.23 -3.79
C ARG A 137 23.80 -25.58 -3.17
N THR A 138 24.26 -26.66 -3.76
CA THR A 138 23.84 -28.00 -3.35
C THR A 138 24.48 -28.49 -2.04
N GLU A 139 25.60 -27.88 -1.64
CA GLU A 139 26.47 -28.31 -0.55
C GLU A 139 25.92 -27.98 0.84
N VAL A 140 24.92 -27.10 0.93
CA VAL A 140 24.25 -26.70 2.17
C VAL A 140 23.07 -27.60 2.54
N TYR A 141 22.71 -28.55 1.67
CA TYR A 141 21.61 -29.49 1.92
C TYR A 141 22.14 -30.84 2.39
N GLY A 142 21.39 -31.54 3.25
CA GLY A 142 21.79 -32.80 3.84
C GLY A 142 21.85 -33.96 2.84
N SER A 143 21.17 -33.84 1.69
CA SER A 143 21.24 -34.82 0.61
C SER A 143 21.01 -34.21 -0.77
N LYS A 144 21.43 -34.93 -1.83
CA LYS A 144 21.16 -34.53 -3.22
C LYS A 144 19.66 -34.49 -3.55
N ILE A 145 18.87 -35.38 -2.94
CA ILE A 145 17.41 -35.44 -3.13
C ILE A 145 16.73 -34.22 -2.49
N GLU A 146 17.18 -33.80 -1.31
CA GLU A 146 16.71 -32.59 -0.67
C GLU A 146 17.01 -31.35 -1.54
N ALA A 147 18.26 -31.21 -2.02
CA ALA A 147 18.64 -30.13 -2.91
C ALA A 147 17.79 -30.11 -4.20
N LEU A 148 17.58 -31.28 -4.82
CA LEU A 148 16.73 -31.41 -6.02
C LEU A 148 15.28 -31.00 -5.73
N THR A 149 14.74 -31.37 -4.57
CA THR A 149 13.37 -31.03 -4.16
C THR A 149 13.22 -29.52 -3.96
N VAL A 150 14.19 -28.88 -3.33
CA VAL A 150 14.20 -27.41 -3.15
C VAL A 150 14.32 -26.70 -4.51
N ALA A 151 15.25 -27.13 -5.37
CA ALA A 151 15.40 -26.59 -6.71
C ALA A 151 14.11 -26.73 -7.55
N GLY A 152 13.48 -27.90 -7.50
CA GLY A 152 12.19 -28.16 -8.15
C GLY A 152 11.07 -27.25 -7.62
N THR A 153 11.06 -26.99 -6.31
CA THR A 153 10.12 -26.06 -5.68
C THR A 153 10.34 -24.63 -6.17
N TYR A 154 11.60 -24.17 -6.23
CA TYR A 154 11.91 -22.84 -6.77
C TYR A 154 11.53 -22.71 -8.26
N ALA A 155 11.78 -23.75 -9.06
CA ALA A 155 11.35 -23.79 -10.45
C ALA A 155 9.81 -23.72 -10.57
N LEU A 156 9.07 -24.47 -9.74
CA LEU A 156 7.61 -24.43 -9.71
C LEU A 156 7.09 -23.04 -9.33
N LEU A 157 7.68 -22.40 -8.31
CA LEU A 157 7.31 -21.04 -7.91
C LEU A 157 7.57 -20.02 -9.04
N LEU A 158 8.73 -20.09 -9.70
CA LEU A 158 9.04 -19.24 -10.85
C LEU A 158 8.05 -19.44 -12.00
N LEU A 159 7.73 -20.70 -12.33
CA LEU A 159 6.76 -21.02 -13.37
C LEU A 159 5.35 -20.54 -12.99
N GLY A 160 4.95 -20.68 -11.73
CA GLY A 160 3.67 -20.19 -11.24
C GLY A 160 3.54 -18.67 -11.33
N LEU A 161 4.54 -17.92 -10.85
CA LEU A 161 4.57 -16.47 -10.96
C LEU A 161 4.64 -16.02 -12.44
N GLY A 162 5.46 -16.69 -13.24
CA GLY A 162 5.57 -16.44 -14.68
C GLY A 162 4.25 -16.70 -15.42
N ALA A 163 3.52 -17.75 -15.04
CA ALA A 163 2.21 -18.04 -15.61
C ALA A 163 1.19 -16.95 -15.28
N VAL A 164 1.14 -16.46 -14.03
CA VAL A 164 0.29 -15.32 -13.66
C VAL A 164 0.64 -14.08 -14.49
N MET A 165 1.93 -13.80 -14.67
CA MET A 165 2.40 -12.67 -15.48
C MET A 165 2.03 -12.82 -16.96
N LEU A 166 2.11 -14.05 -17.52
CA LEU A 166 1.68 -14.33 -18.89
C LEU A 166 0.15 -14.19 -19.06
N ILE A 167 -0.63 -14.60 -18.06
CA ILE A 167 -2.09 -14.44 -18.06
C ILE A 167 -2.44 -12.95 -18.04
N ASP A 168 -1.80 -12.16 -17.17
CA ASP A 168 -1.98 -10.70 -17.15
C ASP A 168 -1.70 -10.09 -18.53
N GLN A 169 -0.54 -10.38 -19.10
CA GLN A 169 -0.12 -9.81 -20.37
C GLN A 169 -1.06 -10.16 -21.54
N ARG A 170 -1.68 -11.34 -21.52
CA ARG A 170 -2.59 -11.79 -22.59
C ARG A 170 -4.02 -11.30 -22.43
N ALA A 171 -4.51 -11.24 -21.19
CA ALA A 171 -5.90 -10.89 -20.91
C ALA A 171 -6.10 -9.38 -20.78
N GLY A 172 -5.03 -8.58 -20.87
CA GLY A 172 -5.10 -7.14 -20.63
C GLY A 172 -5.67 -6.83 -19.25
N LEU A 173 -5.52 -7.74 -18.28
CA LEU A 173 -6.16 -7.62 -16.96
C LEU A 173 -5.68 -6.40 -16.19
N PHE A 174 -4.52 -5.83 -16.58
CA PHE A 174 -4.01 -4.55 -16.08
C PHE A 174 -3.85 -3.47 -17.16
N GLU A 175 -4.48 -3.62 -18.34
CA GLU A 175 -4.64 -2.55 -19.34
C GLU A 175 -5.93 -1.74 -19.04
N GLU A 176 -5.83 -0.43 -19.30
CA GLU A 176 -6.58 0.74 -18.76
C GLU A 176 -7.89 0.54 -17.98
#